data_AF-A0A3N5R5J2-F1
#
_entry.id   AF-A0A3N5R5J2-F1
#
_cell.length_a   1.000
_cell.length_b   1.000
_cell.length_c   1.000
_cell.angle_alpha   90.00
_cell.angle_beta   90.00
_cell.angle_gamma   90.00
#
_symmetry.space_group_name_H-M   'P 1'
#
loop_
_entity.id
_entity.type
_entity.pdbx_description
1 polymer ?
#
loop_
_entity_poly.entity_id
_entity_poly.type
_entity_poly.pdbx_seq_one_letter_code
_entity_poly.pdbx_strand_id
1 'polypeptide(L)'
;MTLEEKAALCTGAGPWTTTPVERLGVPEMTVTDGPHGIRRVSDIQSLGTESLPATCFPTASCLASTWDVDLLHEMGTALAEEAIALNVDVIL
;
A
#
# COMPACT_ATOMS: atom_id res chain seq x y z
N MET A 1 -14.39 -20.98 -4.70
CA MET A 1 -13.48 -20.65 -5.81
C MET A 1 -13.17 -21.89 -6.62
N THR A 2 -13.02 -21.75 -7.94
CA THR A 2 -12.41 -22.78 -8.82
C THR A 2 -10.92 -22.92 -8.52
N LEU A 3 -10.25 -23.90 -9.13
CA LEU A 3 -8.81 -24.05 -8.98
C LEU A 3 -8.06 -22.87 -9.62
N GLU A 4 -8.53 -22.42 -10.77
CA GLU A 4 -7.99 -21.30 -11.53
C GLU A 4 -8.13 -19.98 -10.75
N GLU A 5 -9.30 -19.72 -10.15
CA GLU A 5 -9.52 -18.55 -9.29
C GLU A 5 -8.55 -18.55 -8.09
N LYS A 6 -8.32 -19.72 -7.47
CA LYS A 6 -7.36 -19.84 -6.35
C LYS A 6 -5.92 -19.59 -6.80
N ALA A 7 -5.53 -20.11 -7.96
CA ALA A 7 -4.19 -19.93 -8.49
C ALA A 7 -3.93 -18.47 -8.88
N ALA A 8 -4.91 -17.79 -9.46
CA ALA A 8 -4.80 -16.40 -9.89
C ALA A 8 -4.60 -15.42 -8.70
N LEU A 9 -5.19 -15.72 -7.53
CA LEU A 9 -4.98 -14.95 -6.30
C LEU A 9 -3.53 -14.98 -5.78
N CYS A 10 -2.69 -15.92 -6.25
CA CYS A 10 -1.27 -15.97 -5.90
C CYS A 10 -0.40 -15.06 -6.79
N THR A 11 -1.01 -14.30 -7.69
CA THR A 11 -0.34 -13.37 -8.61
C THR A 11 -1.05 -12.02 -8.62
N GLY A 12 -0.29 -10.94 -8.78
CA GLY A 12 -0.87 -9.62 -9.00
C GLY A 12 -1.61 -9.55 -10.33
N ALA A 13 -2.73 -8.83 -10.36
CA ALA A 13 -3.40 -8.47 -11.61
C ALA A 13 -2.60 -7.41 -12.38
N GLY A 14 -1.89 -6.56 -11.64
CA GLY A 14 -0.91 -5.62 -12.15
C GLY A 14 0.26 -5.45 -11.19
N PRO A 15 1.11 -4.43 -11.40
CA PRO A 15 2.27 -4.18 -10.55
C PRO A 15 1.91 -3.84 -9.10
N TRP A 16 0.73 -3.24 -8.89
CA TRP A 16 0.29 -2.68 -7.61
C TRP A 16 -1.08 -3.21 -7.17
N THR A 17 -1.64 -4.23 -7.82
CA THR A 17 -3.00 -4.70 -7.52
C THR A 17 -3.13 -6.21 -7.42
N THR A 18 -4.02 -6.67 -6.53
CA THR A 18 -4.36 -8.10 -6.37
C THR A 18 -5.35 -8.55 -7.44
N THR A 19 -5.38 -9.83 -7.75
CA THR A 19 -6.36 -10.36 -8.70
C THR A 19 -7.78 -10.40 -8.09
N PRO A 20 -8.80 -9.74 -8.68
CA PRO A 20 -10.18 -9.84 -8.20
C PRO A 20 -10.83 -11.19 -8.53
N VAL A 21 -11.93 -11.52 -7.83
CA VAL A 21 -12.83 -12.63 -8.18
C VAL A 21 -14.27 -12.14 -8.12
N GLU A 22 -14.75 -11.51 -9.20
CA GLU A 22 -16.02 -10.78 -9.25
C GLU A 22 -17.23 -11.68 -8.98
N ARG A 23 -17.20 -12.92 -9.48
CA ARG A 23 -18.26 -13.92 -9.26
C ARG A 23 -18.51 -14.21 -7.77
N LEU A 24 -17.50 -13.99 -6.93
CA LEU A 24 -17.57 -14.19 -5.48
C LEU A 24 -17.58 -12.87 -4.69
N GLY A 25 -17.55 -11.72 -5.37
CA GLY A 25 -17.47 -10.41 -4.72
C GLY A 25 -16.14 -10.15 -4.02
N VAL A 26 -15.04 -10.80 -4.43
CA VAL A 26 -13.70 -10.49 -3.92
C VAL A 26 -13.15 -9.33 -4.76
N PRO A 27 -12.93 -8.13 -4.17
CA PRO A 27 -12.47 -6.97 -4.90
C PRO A 27 -10.98 -7.07 -5.25
N GLU A 28 -10.57 -6.24 -6.21
CA GLU A 28 -9.16 -5.88 -6.39
C GLU A 28 -8.73 -4.99 -5.22
N MET A 29 -7.53 -5.23 -4.68
CA MET A 29 -6.93 -4.42 -3.64
C MET A 29 -5.68 -3.75 -4.19
N THR A 30 -5.45 -2.50 -3.80
CA THR A 30 -4.24 -1.74 -4.12
C THR A 30 -3.19 -1.90 -3.03
N VAL A 31 -1.96 -2.24 -3.45
CA VAL A 31 -0.77 -2.27 -2.62
C VAL A 31 0.22 -1.21 -3.08
N THR A 32 0.96 -0.58 -2.18
CA THR A 32 1.98 0.39 -2.54
C THR A 32 3.05 0.52 -1.47
N ASP A 33 4.22 1.05 -1.84
CA ASP A 33 5.22 1.43 -0.84
C ASP A 33 4.70 2.62 0.00
N GLY A 34 5.22 2.92 1.19
CA GLY A 34 6.40 2.31 1.78
C GLY A 34 6.60 2.67 3.26
N PRO A 35 7.78 2.33 3.82
CA PRO A 35 8.02 2.31 5.26
C PRO A 35 8.05 3.69 5.95
N HIS A 36 8.08 4.78 5.18
CA HIS A 36 8.15 6.15 5.70
C HIS A 36 7.38 7.14 4.79
N GLY A 37 6.28 6.69 4.20
CA GLY A 37 5.40 7.53 3.37
C GLY A 37 4.72 6.72 2.28
N ILE A 38 3.53 7.15 1.86
CA ILE A 38 2.76 6.50 0.79
C ILE A 38 3.32 6.90 -0.58
N ARG A 39 3.67 5.92 -1.41
CA ARG A 39 4.23 6.11 -2.76
C ARG A 39 3.23 5.65 -3.84
N ARG A 40 2.02 6.19 -3.77
CA ARG A 40 0.96 5.88 -4.74
C ARG A 40 1.28 6.52 -6.10
N VAL A 41 1.58 5.70 -7.09
CA VAL A 41 1.76 6.17 -8.48
C VAL A 41 0.44 6.73 -9.04
N SER A 42 0.55 7.78 -9.86
CA SER A 42 -0.60 8.36 -10.58
C SER A 42 -1.20 7.40 -11.60
N ASP A 43 -0.37 6.56 -12.24
CA ASP A 43 -0.80 5.44 -13.08
C ASP A 43 -0.49 4.10 -12.41
N ILE A 44 -1.55 3.42 -11.95
CA ILE A 44 -1.46 2.13 -11.24
C ILE A 44 -0.95 0.97 -12.11
N GLN A 45 -0.89 1.14 -13.43
CA GLN A 45 -0.32 0.14 -14.34
C GLN A 45 1.16 0.40 -14.61
N SER A 46 1.70 1.54 -14.18
CA SER A 46 3.08 1.91 -14.37
C SER A 46 3.94 1.65 -13.13
N LEU A 47 5.19 1.24 -13.35
CA LEU A 47 6.20 1.09 -12.30
C LEU A 47 6.94 2.41 -11.98
N GLY A 48 6.84 3.43 -12.84
CA GLY A 48 7.78 4.55 -12.84
C GLY A 48 7.19 5.91 -13.23
N THR A 49 5.95 6.18 -12.84
CA THR A 49 5.34 7.53 -12.96
C THR A 49 5.50 8.34 -11.70
N GLU A 50 5.23 9.64 -11.81
CA GLU A 50 5.13 10.54 -10.67
C GLU A 50 4.12 10.00 -9.65
N SER A 51 4.50 10.08 -8.37
CA SER A 51 3.64 9.70 -7.25
C SER A 51 2.69 10.83 -6.90
N LEU A 52 1.49 10.48 -6.47
CA LEU A 52 0.59 11.43 -5.84
C LEU A 52 1.27 12.04 -4.60
N PRO A 53 1.02 13.32 -4.30
CA PRO A 53 1.59 13.95 -3.11
C PRO A 53 1.21 13.21 -1.82
N ALA A 54 2.21 12.99 -0.97
CA ALA A 54 2.07 12.33 0.33
C ALA A 54 3.15 12.85 1.30
N THR A 55 2.97 12.64 2.60
CA THR A 55 3.96 13.02 3.60
C THR A 55 5.18 12.11 3.53
N CYS A 56 6.36 12.71 3.41
CA CYS A 56 7.63 11.99 3.50
C CYS A 56 8.12 12.04 4.95
N PHE A 57 7.93 10.94 5.68
CA PHE A 57 8.36 10.80 7.07
C PHE A 57 9.86 10.53 7.17
N PRO A 58 10.49 10.76 8.34
CA PRO A 58 11.87 10.37 8.58
C PRO A 58 12.06 8.85 8.37
N THR A 59 13.25 8.45 7.90
CA THR A 59 13.56 7.04 7.71
C THR A 59 13.57 6.27 9.03
N ALA A 60 13.41 4.94 8.95
CA ALA A 60 13.40 4.08 10.13
C ALA A 60 14.62 4.24 11.06
N SER A 61 15.81 4.56 10.52
CA SER A 61 17.00 4.82 11.35
C SER A 61 16.89 6.11 12.17
N CYS A 62 16.25 7.14 11.62
CA CYS A 62 15.97 8.39 12.32
C CYS A 62 14.89 8.17 13.39
N LEU A 63 13.79 7.50 13.02
CA LEU A 63 12.71 7.17 13.95
C LEU A 63 13.19 6.26 15.08
N ALA A 64 14.01 5.25 14.79
CA ALA A 64 14.58 4.38 15.83
C ALA A 64 15.47 5.16 16.82
N SER A 65 16.03 6.30 16.41
CA SER A 65 16.83 7.15 17.28
C SER A 65 15.99 7.90 18.33
N THR A 66 14.67 7.92 18.20
CA THR A 66 13.77 8.50 19.21
C THR A 66 13.57 7.57 20.40
N TRP A 67 13.69 6.25 20.18
CA TRP A 67 13.34 5.20 21.15
C TRP A 67 11.91 5.35 21.71
N ASP A 68 11.01 5.94 20.92
CA ASP A 68 9.67 6.30 21.34
C ASP A 68 8.62 5.51 20.56
N VAL A 69 8.07 4.48 21.20
CA VAL A 69 7.06 3.60 20.59
C VAL A 69 5.73 4.29 20.35
N ASP A 70 5.37 5.29 21.17
CA ASP A 70 4.10 6.01 21.05
C ASP A 70 4.17 6.95 19.84
N LEU A 71 5.33 7.59 19.62
CA LEU A 71 5.59 8.38 18.42
C LEU A 71 5.56 7.53 17.14
N LEU A 72 6.10 6.30 17.17
CA LEU A 72 6.00 5.38 16.03
C LEU A 72 4.54 4.98 15.74
N HIS A 73 3.72 4.80 16.77
CA HIS A 73 2.29 4.51 16.62
C HIS A 73 1.52 5.72 16.05
N GLU A 74 1.84 6.93 16.48
CA GLU A 74 1.29 8.17 15.91
C GLU A 74 1.61 8.29 14.42
N MET A 75 2.87 8.06 14.03
CA MET A 75 3.26 8.02 12.63
C MET A 75 2.50 6.95 11.84
N GLY A 76 2.34 5.75 12.42
CA GLY A 76 1.56 4.67 11.79
C GLY A 76 0.10 5.06 11.55
N THR A 77 -0.50 5.82 12.47
CA THR A 77 -1.86 6.35 12.32
C THR A 77 -1.94 7.34 11.16
N ALA A 78 -0.98 8.28 11.07
CA ALA A 78 -0.92 9.24 9.97
C ALA A 78 -0.69 8.56 8.61
N LEU A 79 0.14 7.51 8.55
CA LEU A 79 0.31 6.69 7.35
C LEU A 79 -0.99 6.01 6.91
N ALA A 80 -1.77 5.48 7.86
CA ALA A 80 -3.05 4.86 7.56
C ALA A 80 -4.09 5.87 7.05
N GLU A 81 -4.13 7.08 7.61
CA GLU A 81 -5.01 8.16 7.15
C GLU A 81 -4.69 8.56 5.69
N GLU A 82 -3.41 8.72 5.34
CA GLU A 82 -3.00 9.00 3.97
C GLU A 82 -3.28 7.83 3.02
N ALA A 83 -3.08 6.58 3.45
CA ALA A 83 -3.42 5.41 2.64
C ALA A 83 -4.91 5.38 2.28
N ILE A 84 -5.79 5.65 3.25
CA ILE A 84 -7.24 5.75 3.02
C ILE A 84 -7.55 6.90 2.05
N ALA A 85 -6.95 8.08 2.25
CA ALA A 85 -7.15 9.24 1.39
C ALA A 85 -6.72 8.96 -0.07
N LEU A 86 -5.71 8.11 -0.26
CA LEU A 86 -5.15 7.73 -1.56
C LEU A 86 -5.70 6.40 -2.11
N ASN A 87 -6.75 5.82 -1.50
CA ASN A 87 -7.36 4.54 -1.91
C ASN A 87 -6.33 3.38 -1.98
N VAL A 88 -5.52 3.24 -0.94
CA VAL A 88 -4.52 2.18 -0.77
C VAL A 88 -5.01 1.24 0.31
N ASP A 89 -5.05 -0.06 0.01
CA ASP A 89 -5.52 -1.08 0.96
C ASP A 89 -4.38 -1.66 1.81
N VAL A 90 -3.16 -1.71 1.27
CA VAL A 90 -1.97 -2.22 1.97
C VAL A 90 -0.74 -1.37 1.66
N ILE A 91 0.01 -1.02 2.71
CA ILE A 91 1.32 -0.36 2.64
C ILE A 91 2.42 -1.42 2.85
N LEU A 92 3.49 -1.36 2.06
CA LEU A 92 4.64 -2.30 2.11
C LEU A 92 5.78 -1.82 3.01
#